data_AF-F8IKV5-F1
#
_entry.id   AF-F8IKV5-F1
#
_cell.length_a   1.000
_cell.length_b   1.000
_cell.length_c   1.000
_cell.angle_alpha   90.00
_cell.angle_beta   90.00
_cell.angle_gamma   90.00
#
_symmetry.space_group_name_H-M   'P 1'
#
loop_
_entity.id
_entity.type
_entity.pdbx_description
1 polymer ?
#
loop_
_entity_poly.entity_id
_entity_poly.type
_entity_poly.pdbx_seq_one_letter_code
_entity_poly.pdbx_strand_id
1 'polypeptide(L)'
;MEIGRLQQYATDAVLERGVALYDPPSQPIPYRFAIIGAGPAGLAAARELALAGAQVTVYEREQSPGGLNTYGMPLGIACGAGKGQTRRWLLPLNKGNGLRARC
;
A
#
# COMPACT_ATOMS: atom_id res chain seq x y z
N MET A 1 -27.43 9.62 -1.39
CA MET A 1 -26.54 8.62 -2.02
C MET A 1 -25.32 8.44 -1.13
N GLU A 2 -25.03 7.22 -0.69
CA GLU A 2 -23.89 6.91 0.21
C GLU A 2 -22.68 6.40 -0.58
N ILE A 3 -21.99 7.30 -1.30
CA ILE A 3 -20.92 6.93 -2.23
C ILE A 3 -19.78 6.15 -1.53
N GLY A 4 -19.41 6.55 -0.31
CA GLY A 4 -18.35 5.89 0.45
C GLY A 4 -18.67 4.42 0.79
N ARG A 5 -19.93 4.11 1.13
CA ARG A 5 -20.36 2.72 1.41
C ARG A 5 -20.31 1.85 0.17
N LEU A 6 -20.68 2.40 -0.99
CA LEU A 6 -20.56 1.69 -2.26
C LEU A 6 -19.10 1.39 -2.60
N GLN A 7 -18.19 2.35 -2.40
CA GLN A 7 -16.76 2.17 -2.61
C GLN A 7 -16.19 1.09 -1.68
N GLN A 8 -16.58 1.12 -0.41
CA GLN A 8 -16.15 0.12 0.56
C GLN A 8 -16.62 -1.28 0.16
N TYR A 9 -17.91 -1.45 -0.15
CA TYR A 9 -18.48 -2.74 -0.59
C TYR A 9 -17.72 -3.33 -1.79
N ALA A 10 -17.45 -2.51 -2.81
CA ALA A 10 -16.69 -2.95 -3.98
C ALA A 10 -15.23 -3.30 -3.64
N THR A 11 -14.59 -2.52 -2.76
CA THR A 11 -13.19 -2.72 -2.36
C THR A 11 -13.04 -3.99 -1.51
N ASP A 12 -13.93 -4.22 -0.54
CA ASP A 12 -13.91 -5.38 0.35
C ASP A 12 -14.01 -6.68 -0.48
N ALA A 13 -14.92 -6.72 -1.46
CA ALA A 13 -15.08 -7.87 -2.35
C ALA A 13 -13.80 -8.19 -3.15
N VAL A 14 -13.05 -7.18 -3.58
CA VAL A 14 -11.77 -7.35 -4.29
C VAL A 14 -10.68 -7.86 -3.33
N LEU A 15 -10.60 -7.31 -2.12
CA LEU A 15 -9.60 -7.69 -1.12
C LEU A 15 -9.79 -9.13 -0.62
N GLU A 16 -11.03 -9.57 -0.48
CA GLU A 16 -11.39 -10.95 -0.14
C GLU A 16 -11.00 -11.94 -1.23
N ARG A 17 -11.29 -11.60 -2.50
CA ARG A 17 -10.99 -12.44 -3.67
C ARG A 17 -9.51 -12.47 -4.04
N GLY A 18 -8.73 -11.47 -3.60
CA GLY A 18 -7.30 -11.40 -3.88
C GLY A 18 -6.97 -11.21 -5.36
N VAL A 19 -7.85 -10.51 -6.10
CA VAL A 19 -7.67 -10.27 -7.54
C VAL A 19 -6.48 -9.32 -7.76
N ALA A 20 -5.62 -9.65 -8.72
CA ALA A 20 -4.58 -8.73 -9.17
C ALA A 20 -5.25 -7.55 -9.91
N LEU A 21 -5.11 -6.35 -9.36
CA LEU A 21 -5.75 -5.14 -9.90
C LEU A 21 -4.93 -4.45 -11.01
N TYR A 22 -3.63 -4.74 -11.09
CA TYR A 22 -2.72 -4.05 -11.98
C TYR A 22 -1.74 -5.03 -12.59
N ASP A 23 -1.42 -4.80 -13.86
CA ASP A 23 -0.39 -5.54 -14.57
C ASP A 23 1.01 -5.10 -14.13
N PRO A 24 2.01 -6.00 -14.22
CA PRO A 24 3.38 -5.62 -13.98
C PRO A 24 3.87 -4.60 -15.04
N PRO A 25 4.83 -3.75 -14.69
CA PRO A 25 5.43 -2.78 -15.61
C PRO A 25 6.05 -3.49 -16.82
N SER A 26 5.87 -2.91 -18.01
CA SER A 26 6.41 -3.45 -19.26
C SER A 26 7.92 -3.25 -19.38
N GLN A 27 8.48 -2.20 -18.78
CA GLN A 27 9.92 -1.89 -18.82
C GLN A 27 10.43 -1.43 -17.45
N PRO A 28 11.58 -1.97 -16.98
CA PRO A 28 12.18 -1.52 -15.74
C PRO A 28 12.89 -0.17 -15.92
N ILE A 29 12.76 0.70 -14.92
CA ILE A 29 13.50 1.97 -14.84
C ILE A 29 14.84 1.68 -14.13
N PRO A 30 15.98 2.16 -14.66
CA PRO A 30 17.31 1.86 -14.09
C PRO A 30 17.61 2.61 -12.77
N TYR A 31 16.73 3.52 -12.36
CA TYR A 31 16.88 4.32 -11.15
C TYR A 31 16.25 3.65 -9.92
N ARG A 32 16.84 3.93 -8.76
CA ARG A 32 16.34 3.47 -7.46
C ARG A 32 15.82 4.65 -6.66
N PHE A 33 14.65 4.50 -6.08
CA PHE A 33 13.98 5.53 -5.29
C PHE A 33 13.88 5.11 -3.83
N ALA A 34 14.10 6.06 -2.94
CA ALA A 34 13.88 5.90 -1.51
C ALA A 34 12.71 6.80 -1.08
N ILE A 35 11.71 6.23 -0.42
CA ILE A 35 10.57 6.94 0.14
C ILE A 35 10.69 6.89 1.66
N ILE A 36 10.58 8.05 2.31
CA ILE A 36 10.61 8.16 3.77
C ILE A 36 9.18 8.35 4.28
N GLY A 37 8.73 7.44 5.14
CA GLY A 37 7.39 7.34 5.68
C GLY A 37 6.50 6.37 4.88
N ALA A 38 5.92 5.40 5.58
CA ALA A 38 4.94 4.45 5.08
C ALA A 38 3.50 4.86 5.44
N GLY A 39 3.22 6.17 5.46
CA GLY A 39 1.86 6.70 5.50
C GLY A 39 1.13 6.54 4.15
N PRO A 40 -0.14 6.98 4.06
CA PRO A 40 -0.91 6.87 2.83
C PRO A 40 -0.24 7.59 1.64
N ALA A 41 0.39 8.74 1.86
CA ALA A 41 1.11 9.47 0.82
C ALA A 41 2.33 8.69 0.29
N GLY A 42 3.16 8.15 1.19
CA GLY A 42 4.36 7.40 0.81
C GLY A 42 4.01 6.08 0.11
N LEU A 43 2.99 5.37 0.59
CA LEU A 43 2.53 4.13 -0.03
C LEU A 43 1.88 4.37 -1.40
N ALA A 44 1.13 5.47 -1.58
CA ALA A 44 0.59 5.85 -2.88
C ALA A 44 1.71 6.15 -3.88
N ALA A 45 2.71 6.95 -3.49
CA ALA A 45 3.87 7.25 -4.32
C ALA A 45 4.68 5.97 -4.67
N ALA A 46 4.86 5.07 -3.69
CA ALA A 46 5.53 3.79 -3.89
C ALA A 46 4.83 2.93 -4.94
N ARG A 47 3.48 2.89 -4.90
CA ARG A 47 2.68 2.14 -5.88
C ARG A 47 2.84 2.70 -7.29
N GLU A 48 2.72 4.01 -7.47
CA GLU A 48 2.84 4.63 -8.80
C GLU A 48 4.23 4.39 -9.40
N LEU A 49 5.29 4.56 -8.61
CA LEU A 49 6.66 4.28 -9.04
C LEU A 49 6.88 2.79 -9.36
N ALA A 50 6.29 1.88 -8.58
CA ALA A 50 6.37 0.44 -8.85
C ALA A 50 5.63 0.04 -10.13
N LEU A 51 4.51 0.68 -10.45
CA LEU A 51 3.78 0.48 -11.71
C LEU A 51 4.50 1.08 -12.91
N ALA A 52 5.29 2.14 -12.69
CA ALA A 52 6.18 2.69 -13.71
C ALA A 52 7.42 1.83 -13.97
N GLY A 53 7.69 0.79 -13.15
CA GLY A 53 8.86 -0.08 -13.30
C GLY A 53 10.08 0.34 -12.51
N ALA A 54 9.95 1.30 -11.59
CA ALA A 54 11.04 1.71 -10.72
C ALA A 54 11.24 0.77 -9.53
N GLN A 55 12.49 0.63 -9.10
CA GLN A 55 12.83 -0.05 -7.85
C GLN A 55 12.70 0.93 -6.68
N VAL A 56 11.76 0.68 -5.78
CA VAL A 56 11.43 1.58 -4.66
C VAL A 56 11.70 0.90 -3.32
N THR A 57 12.37 1.61 -2.42
CA THR A 57 12.51 1.21 -1.01
C THR A 57 11.77 2.22 -0.13
N VAL A 58 10.86 1.72 0.72
CA VAL A 58 10.13 2.54 1.69
C VAL A 58 10.77 2.35 3.07
N TYR A 59 11.13 3.46 3.71
CA TYR A 59 11.68 3.48 5.06
C TYR A 59 10.62 4.05 6.01
N GLU A 60 10.32 3.33 7.08
CA GLU A 60 9.38 3.77 8.12
C GLU A 60 10.07 3.73 9.48
N ARG A 61 9.86 4.76 10.30
CA ARG A 61 10.40 4.80 11.66
C ARG A 61 9.62 3.86 12.59
N GLU A 62 8.33 3.74 12.34
CA GLU A 62 7.42 2.95 13.16
C GLU A 62 7.43 1.45 12.84
N GLN A 63 7.03 0.63 13.80
CA GLN A 63 7.02 -0.84 13.64
C GLN A 63 5.98 -1.34 12.62
N SER A 64 4.90 -0.59 12.42
CA SER A 64 3.83 -0.93 11.48
C SER A 64 3.68 0.18 10.43
N PRO A 65 3.57 -0.16 9.14
CA PRO A 65 3.26 0.84 8.13
C PRO A 65 1.80 1.31 8.28
N GLY A 66 1.52 2.53 7.80
CA GLY A 66 0.19 3.14 7.75
C GLY A 66 0.10 4.55 8.32
N GLY A 67 1.14 5.03 9.02
CA GLY A 67 1.19 6.40 9.54
C GLY A 67 -0.02 6.75 10.41
N LEU A 68 -0.65 7.91 10.17
CA LEU A 68 -1.83 8.34 10.94
C LEU A 68 -3.02 7.38 10.86
N ASN A 69 -3.17 6.60 9.79
CA ASN A 69 -4.24 5.60 9.71
C ASN A 69 -4.06 4.47 10.73
N THR A 70 -2.83 4.25 11.21
CA THR A 70 -2.49 3.20 12.19
C THR A 70 -2.26 3.77 13.59
N TYR A 71 -1.62 4.94 13.69
CA TYR A 71 -1.19 5.51 14.97
C TYR A 71 -2.03 6.70 15.44
N GLY A 72 -2.74 7.38 14.54
CA GLY A 72 -3.42 8.65 14.84
C GLY A 72 -4.95 8.58 14.83
N MET A 73 -5.55 7.59 14.15
CA MET A 73 -7.01 7.48 14.08
C MET A 73 -7.59 6.74 15.29
N PRO A 74 -8.64 7.29 15.94
CA PRO A 74 -9.34 6.59 17.00
C PRO A 74 -10.01 5.33 16.44
N LEU A 75 -9.96 4.24 17.21
CA LEU A 75 -10.41 2.91 16.79
C LEU A 75 -11.86 2.86 16.27
N GLY A 76 -12.71 3.81 16.68
CA GLY A 76 -14.11 3.90 16.25
C GLY A 76 -14.36 4.56 14.87
N ILE A 77 -13.36 5.19 14.25
CA ILE A 77 -13.46 5.83 12.92
C ILE A 77 -12.63 5.06 11.88
N ALA A 78 -11.72 4.20 12.32
CA ALA A 78 -10.91 3.36 11.46
C ALA A 78 -11.75 2.23 10.86
N CYS A 79 -12.15 2.38 9.59
CA CYS A 79 -12.67 1.27 8.81
C CYS A 79 -11.50 0.32 8.45
N GLY A 80 -11.46 -0.86 9.06
CA GLY A 80 -10.70 -2.02 8.55
C GLY A 80 -9.19 -2.09 8.78
N ALA A 81 -8.55 -1.12 9.44
CA ALA A 81 -7.11 -1.20 9.74
C ALA A 81 -6.83 -2.06 10.99
N GLY A 82 -7.12 -3.36 10.93
CA GLY A 82 -6.66 -4.32 11.93
C GLY A 82 -5.12 -4.33 12.01
N LYS A 83 -4.58 -4.33 13.24
CA LYS A 83 -3.14 -4.25 13.59
C LYS A 83 -2.20 -5.31 12.95
N GLY A 84 -2.69 -6.15 12.03
CA GLY A 84 -1.93 -7.19 11.35
C GLY A 84 -2.04 -7.19 9.82
N GLN A 85 -2.80 -6.28 9.20
CA GLN A 85 -3.11 -6.37 7.76
C GLN A 85 -2.15 -5.58 6.86
N THR A 86 -1.19 -4.82 7.39
CA THR A 86 -0.26 -4.04 6.55
C THR A 86 0.85 -4.86 5.89
N ARG A 87 1.14 -6.08 6.40
CA ARG A 87 2.02 -7.03 5.67
C ARG A 87 1.38 -7.54 4.37
N ARG A 88 0.05 -7.61 4.31
CA ARG A 88 -0.71 -8.10 3.15
C ARG A 88 -0.85 -7.06 2.03
N TRP A 89 -0.60 -5.78 2.26
CA TRP A 89 -0.57 -4.76 1.20
C TRP A 89 0.76 -4.73 0.43
N LEU A 90 1.85 -5.07 1.10
CA LEU A 90 3.18 -5.17 0.50
C LEU A 90 3.36 -6.46 -0.33
N LEU A 91 2.73 -7.57 0.08
CA LEU A 91 2.86 -8.88 -0.58
C LEU A 91 2.36 -8.92 -2.04
N PRO A 92 1.22 -8.32 -2.43
CA PRO A 92 0.79 -8.25 -3.82
C PRO A 92 1.67 -7.35 -4.68
N LEU A 93 2.26 -6.29 -4.13
CA LEU A 93 3.19 -5.39 -4.84
C LEU A 93 4.62 -5.95 -4.96
N ASN A 94 4.98 -6.92 -4.12
CA ASN A 94 6.32 -7.51 -4.07
C ASN A 94 6.50 -8.73 -5.01
N LYS A 95 5.45 -9.21 -5.69
CA LYS A 95 5.56 -10.30 -6.67
C LYS A 95 6.13 -9.84 -8.03
N GLY A 96 7.24 -9.10 -8.02
CA GLY A 96 7.98 -8.76 -9.24
C GLY A 96 8.72 -7.41 -9.22
N ASN A 97 8.29 -6.44 -8.40
CA ASN A 97 8.67 -5.03 -8.63
C ASN A 97 9.72 -4.49 -7.65
N GLY A 98 10.41 -5.35 -6.89
CA GLY A 98 11.53 -4.93 -6.03
C GLY A 98 11.16 -4.00 -4.88
N LEU A 99 9.87 -3.88 -4.53
CA LEU A 99 9.40 -3.02 -3.45
C LEU A 99 9.83 -3.59 -2.09
N ARG A 100 10.77 -2.93 -1.42
CA ARG A 100 11.28 -3.35 -0.10
C ARG A 100 10.86 -2.33 0.95
N ALA A 101 10.19 -2.79 2.00
CA ALA A 101 9.96 -1.99 3.19
C ALA A 101 11.04 -2.30 4.23
N ARG A 102 11.63 -1.27 4.84
CA ARG A 102 12.56 -1.40 5.98
C ARG A 102 12.02 -0.54 7.14
N CYS A 103 11.90 -1.17 8.30
CA CYS A 103 11.70 -0.53 9.59
C CYS A 103 13.07 -0.26 10.23
#